data_AF-A0A8B6GB94-F1
#
_entry.id   AF-A0A8B6GB94-F1
#
_cell.length_a   1.000
_cell.length_b   1.000
_cell.length_c   1.000
_cell.angle_alpha   90.00
_cell.angle_beta   90.00
_cell.angle_gamma   90.00
#
_symmetry.space_group_name_H-M   'P 1'
#
loop_
_entity.id
_entity.type
_entity.pdbx_description
1 polymer ?
#
loop_
_entity_poly.entity_id
_entity_poly.type
_entity_poly.pdbx_seq_one_letter_code
_entity_poly.pdbx_strand_id
1 'polypeptide(L)'
;MECLEQIVSQDDIDLYNIIFKFILPLPIVHESTNRSNINNDITETLIKTEYPEIDRFLWAGSKREGFTIPITANQPNNYAYLMSDFDLIAVLSGLIAVNENALITELQHDEIFQVKDASHPGFVKLFSVADQKLFSVRFDTDCSGKVNLMRNNDCKSTINIPVNEIIDKKVVPLTSVTEKSAHGPALCFKIKSEHPAVANTTVIGGTEVDVVLAVRMGSWPQAANNWHVRHRSFNWPSKDLINKIMCSAIHLVPVGHSKSDNSENEWRYSFTIPERLLAQSLSVFQRACYVMAKILLKAAFAGDKGLSLYLLKTTMFWLCEEIPDDWTDDRMGYFVLMLLYRLQCSLRRQELRHYFIPANNMVDHISPTILQNVVERLAVCIKGPLTFLFSFIEGHKYFGFYVHPSKEIFNPLIELSKSQSDKSLKDTQMINSAIRKLLWEFVSLYSSWLKRNIAPPGDVITRPFAELKFRLLLGIAKDIQNIDKANTIDIIVKSIAKEIETHN
;
A
#
# COMPACT_ATOMS: atom_id res chain seq x y z
N MET A 1 22.74 -1.24 9.08
CA MET A 1 22.38 -2.26 10.10
C MET A 1 22.71 -1.72 11.48
N GLU A 2 23.94 -1.24 11.72
CA GLU A 2 24.41 -0.72 13.02
C GLU A 2 23.53 0.33 13.72
N CYS A 3 22.72 1.13 12.99
CA CYS A 3 21.89 2.15 13.63
C CYS A 3 20.52 1.67 14.14
N LEU A 4 19.94 0.57 13.63
CA LEU A 4 18.65 0.08 14.14
C LEU A 4 18.83 -0.65 15.48
N GLU A 5 19.89 -1.44 15.59
CA GLU A 5 20.29 -2.17 16.80
C GLU A 5 20.68 -1.22 17.96
N GLN A 6 21.01 0.05 17.65
CA GLN A 6 21.20 1.11 18.65
C GLN A 6 19.89 1.67 19.21
N ILE A 7 18.76 1.41 18.55
CA ILE A 7 17.45 2.00 18.87
C ILE A 7 16.51 0.95 19.49
N VAL A 8 16.60 -0.29 19.02
CA VAL A 8 15.76 -1.42 19.43
C VAL A 8 16.68 -2.59 19.77
N SER A 9 16.45 -3.24 20.92
CA SER A 9 17.27 -4.37 21.34
C SER A 9 17.04 -5.60 20.44
N GLN A 10 18.02 -6.50 20.35
CA GLN A 10 17.87 -7.73 19.57
C GLN A 10 16.70 -8.59 20.09
N ASP A 11 16.53 -8.69 21.42
CA ASP A 11 15.40 -9.39 22.03
C ASP A 11 14.04 -8.83 21.58
N ASP A 12 13.94 -7.51 21.43
CA ASP A 12 12.71 -6.85 20.96
C ASP A 12 12.48 -7.13 19.47
N ILE A 13 13.54 -7.10 18.65
CA ILE A 13 13.47 -7.45 17.22
C ILE A 13 12.97 -8.89 17.06
N ASP A 14 13.50 -9.83 17.84
CA ASP A 14 13.10 -11.24 17.80
C ASP A 14 11.63 -11.40 18.21
N LEU A 15 11.19 -10.68 19.26
CA LEU A 15 9.79 -10.63 19.65
C LEU A 15 8.88 -10.11 18.51
N TYR A 16 9.31 -9.05 17.81
CA TYR A 16 8.53 -8.49 16.71
C TYR A 16 8.51 -9.38 15.47
N ASN A 17 9.60 -10.08 15.18
CA ASN A 17 9.64 -11.11 14.13
C ASN A 17 8.53 -12.14 14.35
N ILE A 18 8.41 -12.63 15.58
CA ILE A 18 7.38 -13.58 15.98
C ILE A 18 5.98 -12.95 15.83
N ILE A 19 5.74 -11.82 16.50
CA ILE A 19 4.38 -11.21 16.56
C ILE A 19 3.87 -10.78 15.18
N PHE A 20 4.69 -10.14 14.35
CA PHE A 20 4.24 -9.67 13.03
C PHE A 20 3.93 -10.83 12.09
N LYS A 21 4.74 -11.88 12.12
CA LYS A 21 4.48 -13.13 11.37
C LYS A 21 3.14 -13.76 11.76
N PHE A 22 2.77 -13.71 13.05
CA PHE A 22 1.47 -14.18 13.52
C PHE A 22 0.30 -13.30 13.09
N ILE A 23 0.47 -11.98 13.17
CA ILE A 23 -0.62 -11.03 12.87
C ILE A 23 -0.87 -10.95 11.36
N LEU A 24 0.16 -11.12 10.54
CA LEU A 24 0.05 -11.08 9.09
C LEU A 24 0.71 -12.30 8.42
N PRO A 25 0.07 -13.49 8.49
CA PRO A 25 0.57 -14.69 7.86
C PRO A 25 0.72 -14.55 6.34
N LEU A 26 1.83 -15.06 5.78
CA LEU A 26 2.11 -14.99 4.34
C LEU A 26 0.99 -15.53 3.43
N PRO A 27 0.26 -16.61 3.76
CA PRO A 27 -0.84 -17.08 2.91
C PRO A 27 -1.92 -16.03 2.71
N ILE A 28 -2.20 -15.21 3.74
CA ILE A 28 -3.20 -14.14 3.66
C ILE A 28 -2.70 -13.03 2.73
N VAL A 29 -1.43 -12.67 2.85
CA VAL A 29 -0.79 -11.69 1.97
C VAL A 29 -0.81 -12.18 0.53
N HIS A 30 -0.47 -13.45 0.31
CA HIS A 30 -0.48 -14.09 -1.01
C HIS A 30 -1.90 -14.16 -1.60
N GLU A 31 -2.89 -14.61 -0.82
CA GLU A 31 -4.28 -14.67 -1.26
C GLU A 31 -4.86 -13.27 -1.54
N SER A 32 -4.58 -12.29 -0.70
CA SER A 32 -4.97 -10.89 -0.93
C SER A 32 -4.37 -10.36 -2.23
N THR A 33 -3.10 -10.67 -2.50
CA THR A 33 -2.42 -10.33 -3.75
C THR A 33 -3.10 -11.00 -4.95
N ASN A 34 -3.43 -12.30 -4.85
CA ASN A 34 -4.11 -13.01 -5.94
C ASN A 34 -5.54 -12.51 -6.17
N ARG A 35 -6.32 -12.26 -5.11
CA ARG A 35 -7.66 -11.67 -5.23
C ARG A 35 -7.60 -10.28 -5.85
N SER A 36 -6.56 -9.49 -5.54
CA SER A 36 -6.35 -8.22 -6.20
C SER A 36 -6.18 -8.42 -7.71
N ASN A 37 -5.36 -9.40 -8.15
CA ASN A 37 -5.16 -9.74 -9.55
C ASN A 37 -6.44 -10.25 -10.24
N ILE A 38 -7.26 -11.07 -9.59
CA ILE A 38 -8.52 -11.57 -10.17
C ILE A 38 -9.54 -10.43 -10.34
N ASN A 39 -9.73 -9.61 -9.30
CA ASN A 39 -10.62 -8.44 -9.41
C ASN A 39 -10.14 -7.49 -10.51
N ASN A 40 -8.84 -7.39 -10.74
CA ASN A 40 -8.26 -6.57 -11.78
C ASN A 40 -8.65 -7.03 -13.20
N ASP A 41 -8.62 -8.33 -13.49
CA ASP A 41 -9.00 -8.86 -14.81
C ASP A 41 -10.48 -8.59 -15.12
N ILE A 42 -11.33 -8.72 -14.11
CA ILE A 42 -12.75 -8.37 -14.18
C ILE A 42 -12.89 -6.87 -14.47
N THR A 43 -12.10 -6.03 -13.79
CA THR A 43 -12.23 -4.57 -13.93
C THR A 43 -11.62 -4.03 -15.21
N GLU A 44 -10.55 -4.65 -15.74
CA GLU A 44 -9.99 -4.34 -17.07
C GLU A 44 -10.95 -4.72 -18.20
N THR A 45 -11.66 -5.83 -18.06
CA THR A 45 -12.72 -6.24 -19.00
C THR A 45 -13.87 -5.22 -19.04
N LEU A 46 -14.20 -4.60 -17.89
CA LEU A 46 -15.25 -3.59 -17.75
C LEU A 46 -14.84 -2.18 -18.25
N ILE A 47 -13.56 -1.87 -18.42
CA ILE A 47 -13.07 -0.56 -18.91
C ILE A 47 -13.25 -0.37 -20.42
N LYS A 48 -13.58 -1.42 -21.19
CA LYS A 48 -13.85 -1.35 -22.64
C LYS A 48 -15.13 -0.60 -23.05
N THR A 49 -15.75 0.16 -22.13
CA THR A 49 -16.88 1.05 -22.45
C THR A 49 -16.36 2.28 -23.18
N GLU A 50 -16.80 2.53 -24.40
CA GLU A 50 -16.34 3.66 -25.21
C GLU A 50 -16.88 4.98 -24.65
N TYR A 51 -15.96 5.81 -24.13
CA TYR A 51 -16.20 7.20 -23.82
C TYR A 51 -15.37 8.03 -24.81
N PRO A 52 -15.99 8.81 -25.72
CA PRO A 52 -15.26 9.48 -26.80
C PRO A 52 -14.09 10.35 -26.30
N GLU A 53 -14.24 10.99 -25.14
CA GLU A 53 -13.27 11.91 -24.57
C GLU A 53 -12.22 11.23 -23.68
N ILE A 54 -12.35 9.93 -23.38
CA ILE A 54 -11.45 9.18 -22.49
C ILE A 54 -10.95 7.93 -23.22
N ASP A 55 -9.66 7.89 -23.55
CA ASP A 55 -9.03 6.75 -24.21
C ASP A 55 -9.08 5.49 -23.33
N ARG A 56 -8.79 5.66 -22.03
CA ARG A 56 -8.83 4.56 -21.05
C ARG A 56 -8.88 5.05 -19.61
N PHE A 57 -9.32 4.16 -18.74
CA PHE A 57 -9.11 4.27 -17.29
C PHE A 57 -7.95 3.38 -16.84
N LEU A 58 -7.15 3.86 -15.91
CA LEU A 58 -6.08 3.11 -15.26
C LEU A 58 -6.33 3.03 -13.76
N TRP A 59 -6.33 1.81 -13.23
CA TRP A 59 -6.37 1.58 -11.79
C TRP A 59 -5.05 1.98 -11.13
N ALA A 60 -5.09 2.87 -10.16
CA ALA A 60 -3.95 3.23 -9.35
C ALA A 60 -4.10 2.66 -7.93
N GLY A 61 -3.10 2.94 -7.09
CA GLY A 61 -3.24 2.75 -5.66
C GLY A 61 -2.94 1.34 -5.14
N SER A 62 -3.08 1.23 -3.81
CA SER A 62 -2.65 0.05 -3.06
C SER A 62 -3.35 -1.24 -3.48
N LYS A 63 -4.62 -1.17 -3.91
CA LYS A 63 -5.36 -2.34 -4.37
C LYS A 63 -4.73 -2.94 -5.60
N ARG A 64 -4.37 -2.11 -6.59
CA ARG A 64 -3.78 -2.57 -7.83
C ARG A 64 -2.32 -3.01 -7.68
N GLU A 65 -1.63 -2.43 -6.72
CA GLU A 65 -0.22 -2.72 -6.41
C GLU A 65 -0.01 -3.96 -5.54
N GLY A 66 -1.09 -4.54 -4.98
CA GLY A 66 -1.02 -5.65 -4.03
C GLY A 66 -0.52 -5.20 -2.64
N PHE A 67 -0.84 -3.97 -2.25
CA PHE A 67 -0.47 -3.32 -1.00
C PHE A 67 -1.68 -3.00 -0.10
N THR A 68 -2.85 -3.52 -0.46
CA THR A 68 -4.04 -3.42 0.39
C THR A 68 -3.80 -4.17 1.70
N ILE A 69 -4.24 -3.55 2.79
CA ILE A 69 -4.29 -4.23 4.08
C ILE A 69 -5.39 -5.30 3.96
N PRO A 70 -5.08 -6.60 4.14
CA PRO A 70 -6.09 -7.65 4.05
C PRO A 70 -7.17 -7.42 5.11
N ILE A 71 -8.43 -7.50 4.70
CA ILE A 71 -9.60 -7.35 5.57
C ILE A 71 -10.48 -8.55 5.31
N THR A 72 -11.06 -9.08 6.38
CA THR A 72 -11.90 -10.26 6.27
C THR A 72 -13.27 -10.05 6.87
N ALA A 73 -14.26 -10.46 6.10
CA ALA A 73 -15.63 -10.68 6.50
C ALA A 73 -15.74 -11.70 7.65
N ASN A 74 -16.17 -11.29 8.84
CA ASN A 74 -16.32 -12.15 10.01
C ASN A 74 -17.51 -13.15 9.93
N GLN A 75 -18.23 -13.23 8.81
CA GLN A 75 -19.34 -14.18 8.61
C GLN A 75 -19.41 -14.62 7.14
N PRO A 76 -19.84 -15.85 6.85
CA PRO A 76 -20.08 -16.33 5.48
C PRO A 76 -21.11 -15.48 4.70
N ASN A 77 -21.94 -14.68 5.41
CA ASN A 77 -22.99 -13.84 4.82
C ASN A 77 -22.81 -12.31 5.07
N ASN A 78 -21.80 -11.87 5.84
CA ASN A 78 -21.50 -10.43 6.00
C ASN A 78 -20.16 -10.13 5.38
N TYR A 79 -20.19 -9.67 4.14
CA TYR A 79 -19.00 -9.21 3.46
C TYR A 79 -18.57 -7.85 4.00
N ALA A 80 -17.73 -7.82 5.03
CA ALA A 80 -17.02 -6.58 5.36
C ALA A 80 -15.97 -6.30 4.26
N TYR A 81 -16.44 -5.82 3.12
CA TYR A 81 -15.60 -5.03 2.25
C TYR A 81 -15.37 -3.72 3.00
N LEU A 82 -14.21 -3.56 3.65
CA LEU A 82 -13.63 -2.22 3.61
C LEU A 82 -13.27 -2.07 2.14
N MET A 83 -14.19 -1.48 1.39
CA MET A 83 -13.90 -1.08 0.03
C MET A 83 -12.82 0.00 0.20
N SER A 84 -11.57 -0.42 0.01
CA SER A 84 -10.46 0.51 -0.07
C SER A 84 -10.76 1.54 -1.14
N ASP A 85 -10.38 2.79 -0.89
CA ASP A 85 -10.47 3.89 -1.84
C ASP A 85 -10.03 3.43 -3.24
N PHE A 86 -10.86 3.73 -4.23
CA PHE A 86 -10.63 3.36 -5.61
C PHE A 86 -9.94 4.51 -6.32
N ASP A 87 -8.63 4.39 -6.49
CA ASP A 87 -7.84 5.36 -7.24
C ASP A 87 -7.93 5.05 -8.74
N LEU A 88 -8.47 5.99 -9.52
CA LEU A 88 -8.63 5.90 -10.97
C LEU A 88 -7.91 7.04 -11.66
N ILE A 89 -7.22 6.73 -12.76
CA ILE A 89 -6.70 7.73 -13.68
C ILE A 89 -7.50 7.66 -14.97
N ALA A 90 -8.15 8.76 -15.34
CA ALA A 90 -8.86 8.93 -16.60
C ALA A 90 -7.91 9.57 -17.62
N VAL A 91 -7.45 8.79 -18.60
CA VAL A 91 -6.54 9.26 -19.63
C VAL A 91 -7.35 9.89 -20.76
N LEU A 92 -7.14 11.19 -20.99
CA LEU A 92 -7.87 11.95 -22.00
C LEU A 92 -7.55 11.45 -23.41
N SER A 93 -8.60 11.28 -24.22
CA SER A 93 -8.51 10.88 -25.62
C SER A 93 -7.98 12.02 -26.50
N GLY A 94 -7.29 11.68 -27.59
CA GLY A 94 -6.80 12.66 -28.57
C GLY A 94 -5.62 13.54 -28.13
N LEU A 95 -5.22 13.49 -26.86
CA LEU A 95 -4.15 14.34 -26.30
C LEU A 95 -2.86 13.55 -26.05
N ILE A 96 -1.73 14.10 -26.47
CA ILE A 96 -0.40 13.52 -26.18
C ILE A 96 0.62 14.58 -25.80
N ALA A 97 1.45 14.27 -24.81
CA ALA A 97 2.59 15.10 -24.41
C ALA A 97 3.92 14.47 -24.87
N VAL A 98 4.85 15.30 -25.34
CA VAL A 98 6.14 14.86 -25.86
C VAL A 98 7.28 15.66 -25.25
N ASN A 99 8.45 15.03 -25.10
CA ASN A 99 9.67 15.71 -24.67
C ASN A 99 10.02 16.86 -25.64
N GLU A 100 10.72 17.88 -25.14
CA GLU A 100 11.02 19.10 -25.89
C GLU A 100 11.70 18.85 -27.26
N ASN A 101 12.55 17.82 -27.33
CA ASN A 101 13.33 17.47 -28.52
C ASN A 101 12.71 16.34 -29.36
N ALA A 102 11.44 15.98 -29.15
CA ALA A 102 10.80 14.90 -29.89
C ALA A 102 10.57 15.28 -31.37
N LEU A 103 10.78 14.33 -32.28
CA LEU A 103 10.38 14.48 -33.68
C LEU A 103 8.87 14.27 -33.80
N ILE A 104 8.14 15.32 -34.18
CA ILE A 104 6.66 15.37 -34.12
C ILE A 104 6.00 14.80 -35.39
N THR A 105 6.78 14.55 -36.45
CA THR A 105 6.29 14.30 -37.82
C THR A 105 5.46 13.03 -38.02
N GLU A 106 5.40 12.12 -37.04
CA GLU A 106 4.72 10.81 -37.16
C GLU A 106 3.55 10.62 -36.19
N LEU A 107 3.21 11.61 -35.36
CA LEU A 107 2.17 11.48 -34.34
C LEU A 107 0.80 11.92 -34.88
N GLN A 108 -0.13 10.98 -35.10
CA GLN A 108 -1.53 11.28 -35.41
C GLN A 108 -2.34 11.40 -34.10
N HIS A 109 -2.44 12.61 -33.56
CA HIS A 109 -3.24 12.94 -32.37
C HIS A 109 -3.95 14.29 -32.56
N ASP A 110 -5.10 14.49 -31.91
CA ASP A 110 -5.90 15.72 -32.03
C ASP A 110 -5.12 16.95 -31.52
N GLU A 111 -4.36 16.78 -30.44
CA GLU A 111 -3.50 17.84 -29.90
C GLU A 111 -2.19 17.26 -29.32
N ILE A 112 -1.08 17.87 -29.70
CA ILE A 112 0.27 17.51 -29.25
C ILE A 112 0.80 18.63 -28.38
N PHE A 113 1.29 18.29 -27.19
CA PHE A 113 1.87 19.21 -26.23
C PHE A 113 3.38 18.99 -26.09
N GLN A 114 4.15 20.06 -26.24
CA GLN A 114 5.55 20.07 -25.86
C GLN A 114 5.65 20.25 -24.33
N VAL A 115 6.39 19.35 -23.70
CA VAL A 115 6.67 19.39 -22.27
C VAL A 115 7.85 20.31 -22.01
N LYS A 116 7.67 21.30 -21.12
CA LYS A 116 8.74 22.16 -20.61
C LYS A 116 8.83 22.02 -19.11
N ASP A 117 10.05 21.91 -18.58
CA ASP A 117 10.26 21.79 -17.14
C ASP A 117 9.70 23.01 -16.39
N ALA A 118 9.06 22.75 -15.25
CA ALA A 118 8.67 23.80 -14.31
C ALA A 118 9.85 24.15 -13.38
N SER A 119 9.62 25.05 -12.42
CA SER A 119 10.65 25.43 -11.44
C SER A 119 11.03 24.28 -10.51
N HIS A 120 10.13 23.32 -10.27
CA HIS A 120 10.37 22.18 -9.39
C HIS A 120 10.55 20.87 -10.17
N PRO A 121 11.59 20.06 -9.88
CA PRO A 121 11.79 18.78 -10.55
C PRO A 121 10.57 17.85 -10.42
N GLY A 122 10.24 17.17 -11.52
CA GLY A 122 9.08 16.29 -11.59
C GLY A 122 7.76 17.00 -11.96
N PHE A 123 7.78 18.33 -12.07
CA PHE A 123 6.67 19.17 -12.52
C PHE A 123 7.04 19.84 -13.84
N VAL A 124 6.04 20.02 -14.70
CA VAL A 124 6.20 20.52 -16.06
C VAL A 124 5.02 21.41 -16.44
N LYS A 125 5.19 22.16 -17.52
CA LYS A 125 4.14 22.93 -18.19
C LYS A 125 3.96 22.39 -19.60
N LEU A 126 2.71 22.36 -20.05
CA LEU A 126 2.34 21.85 -21.37
C LEU A 126 2.06 23.01 -22.32
N PHE A 127 2.75 23.04 -23.45
CA PHE A 127 2.54 24.03 -24.50
C PHE A 127 2.06 23.34 -25.76
N SER A 128 0.93 23.79 -26.31
CA SER A 128 0.42 23.24 -27.57
C SER A 128 1.43 23.51 -28.68
N VAL A 129 1.79 22.47 -29.44
CA VAL A 129 2.74 22.61 -30.56
C VAL A 129 2.16 23.53 -31.64
N ALA A 130 0.85 23.47 -31.88
CA ALA A 130 0.18 24.17 -32.96
C ALA A 130 0.16 25.70 -32.79
N ASP A 131 -0.01 26.20 -31.57
CA ASP A 131 -0.19 27.62 -31.29
C ASP A 131 0.68 28.17 -30.14
N GLN A 132 1.55 27.33 -29.57
CA GLN A 132 2.47 27.68 -28.47
C GLN A 132 1.78 28.22 -27.22
N LYS A 133 0.48 27.98 -27.06
CA LYS A 133 -0.28 28.40 -25.89
C LYS A 133 -0.14 27.39 -24.75
N LEU A 134 -0.12 27.91 -23.53
CA LEU A 134 -0.08 27.11 -22.30
C LEU A 134 -1.40 26.36 -22.13
N PHE A 135 -1.30 25.07 -21.86
CA PHE A 135 -2.41 24.17 -21.61
C PHE A 135 -2.52 23.87 -20.12
N SER A 136 -3.70 24.12 -19.57
CA SER A 136 -4.05 23.74 -18.20
C SER A 136 -5.46 23.18 -18.16
N VAL A 137 -5.80 22.56 -17.04
CA VAL A 137 -7.12 21.98 -16.82
C VAL A 137 -7.70 22.56 -15.54
N ARG A 138 -8.99 22.90 -15.58
CA ARG A 138 -9.73 23.37 -14.40
C ARG A 138 -10.98 22.53 -14.23
N PHE A 139 -11.13 21.94 -13.04
CA PHE A 139 -12.38 21.31 -12.64
C PHE A 139 -13.46 22.37 -12.43
N ASP A 140 -14.70 22.01 -12.73
CA ASP A 140 -15.83 22.84 -12.36
C ASP A 140 -15.96 22.92 -10.82
N THR A 141 -16.39 24.08 -10.34
CA THR A 141 -16.51 24.41 -8.91
C THR A 141 -17.51 23.52 -8.18
N ASP A 142 -18.51 22.99 -8.90
CA ASP A 142 -19.53 22.10 -8.36
C ASP A 142 -19.08 20.62 -8.29
N CYS A 143 -17.87 20.31 -8.74
CA CYS A 143 -17.34 18.94 -8.82
C CYS A 143 -18.28 17.98 -9.59
N SER A 144 -19.05 18.49 -10.56
CA SER A 144 -20.03 17.72 -11.32
C SER A 144 -19.43 16.65 -12.23
N GLY A 145 -18.10 16.67 -12.42
CA GLY A 145 -17.39 15.86 -13.42
C GLY A 145 -17.02 16.65 -14.68
N LYS A 146 -17.41 17.92 -14.77
CA LYS A 146 -17.00 18.80 -15.87
C LYS A 146 -15.56 19.28 -15.71
N VAL A 147 -14.86 19.28 -16.83
CA VAL A 147 -13.44 19.57 -16.94
C VAL A 147 -13.25 20.58 -18.05
N ASN A 148 -12.78 21.77 -17.69
CA ASN A 148 -12.48 22.82 -18.64
C ASN A 148 -11.03 22.66 -19.10
N LEU A 149 -10.85 22.45 -20.39
CA LEU A 149 -9.56 22.50 -21.06
C LEU A 149 -9.23 23.96 -21.36
N MET A 150 -8.19 24.46 -20.72
CA MET A 150 -7.80 25.86 -20.77
C MET A 150 -6.65 26.07 -21.75
N ARG A 151 -6.68 27.15 -22.52
CA ARG A 151 -5.54 27.69 -23.29
C ARG A 151 -5.27 29.11 -22.84
N ASN A 152 -4.09 29.39 -22.27
CA ASN A 152 -3.75 30.71 -21.71
C ASN A 152 -4.86 31.31 -20.82
N ASN A 153 -5.50 30.48 -19.99
CA ASN A 153 -6.65 30.82 -19.13
C ASN A 153 -8.00 31.05 -19.83
N ASP A 154 -8.08 30.92 -21.16
CA ASP A 154 -9.34 30.89 -21.89
C ASP A 154 -9.88 29.45 -21.96
N CYS A 155 -11.17 29.25 -21.66
CA CYS A 155 -11.80 27.93 -21.82
C CYS A 155 -11.95 27.61 -23.31
N LYS A 156 -11.25 26.59 -23.80
CA LYS A 156 -11.32 26.13 -25.20
C LYS A 156 -12.48 25.15 -25.39
N SER A 157 -12.62 24.23 -24.46
CA SER A 157 -13.64 23.17 -24.51
C SER A 157 -13.89 22.63 -23.11
N THR A 158 -15.10 22.15 -22.88
CA THR A 158 -15.46 21.46 -21.65
C THR A 158 -15.71 19.98 -21.96
N ILE A 159 -14.98 19.11 -21.28
CA ILE A 159 -15.21 17.67 -21.31
C ILE A 159 -16.08 17.31 -20.11
N ASN A 160 -17.04 16.41 -20.29
CA ASN A 160 -17.81 15.84 -19.20
C ASN A 160 -17.24 14.46 -18.86
N ILE A 161 -16.54 14.33 -17.73
CA ILE A 161 -16.18 13.01 -17.23
C ILE A 161 -17.48 12.34 -16.77
N PRO A 162 -17.84 11.17 -17.30
CA PRO A 162 -19.11 10.50 -16.98
C PRO A 162 -19.00 9.76 -15.65
N VAL A 163 -18.70 10.50 -14.58
CA VAL A 163 -18.42 9.99 -13.23
C VAL A 163 -19.54 9.07 -12.74
N ASN A 164 -20.78 9.53 -12.80
CA ASN A 164 -21.92 8.75 -12.29
C ASN A 164 -22.06 7.43 -13.06
N GLU A 165 -21.86 7.43 -14.38
CA GLU A 165 -21.93 6.20 -15.18
C GLU A 165 -20.76 5.25 -14.91
N ILE A 166 -19.56 5.77 -14.64
CA ILE A 166 -18.40 4.97 -14.22
C ILE A 166 -18.72 4.27 -12.90
N ILE A 167 -19.37 4.97 -11.97
CA ILE A 167 -19.75 4.44 -10.65
C ILE A 167 -20.89 3.41 -10.79
N ASP A 168 -21.99 3.78 -11.44
CA ASP A 168 -23.21 2.97 -11.58
C ASP A 168 -22.99 1.67 -12.35
N LYS A 169 -22.10 1.68 -13.36
CA LYS A 169 -21.78 0.49 -14.15
C LYS A 169 -20.72 -0.42 -13.49
N LYS A 170 -19.96 0.04 -12.47
CA LYS A 170 -18.68 -0.63 -12.10
C LYS A 170 -18.35 -0.80 -10.62
N VAL A 171 -18.90 -0.01 -9.68
CA VAL A 171 -18.40 -0.06 -8.29
C VAL A 171 -19.17 -1.08 -7.43
N VAL A 172 -20.51 -1.09 -7.45
CA VAL A 172 -21.40 -2.11 -6.86
C VAL A 172 -22.80 -1.92 -7.49
N PRO A 173 -23.63 -2.97 -7.76
CA PRO A 173 -24.86 -2.84 -8.56
C PRO A 173 -25.99 -1.96 -7.98
N LEU A 174 -25.85 -1.41 -6.78
CA LEU A 174 -26.87 -0.63 -6.09
C LEU A 174 -26.15 0.36 -5.18
N THR A 175 -25.72 1.50 -5.73
CA THR A 175 -25.07 2.55 -4.93
C THR A 175 -25.54 3.94 -5.31
N SER A 176 -25.83 4.78 -4.32
CA SER A 176 -26.03 6.21 -4.51
C SER A 176 -24.75 6.97 -4.15
N VAL A 177 -24.34 7.90 -5.02
CA VAL A 177 -23.28 8.88 -4.70
C VAL A 177 -23.85 9.84 -3.66
N THR A 178 -23.24 9.88 -2.47
CA THR A 178 -23.73 10.70 -1.36
C THR A 178 -23.06 12.05 -1.29
N GLU A 179 -21.77 12.13 -1.66
CA GLU A 179 -20.99 13.36 -1.62
C GLU A 179 -20.01 13.41 -2.79
N LYS A 180 -19.74 14.63 -3.27
CA LYS A 180 -18.76 14.95 -4.31
C LYS A 180 -17.84 16.02 -3.78
N SER A 181 -16.53 15.85 -3.96
CA SER A 181 -15.55 16.86 -3.55
C SER A 181 -14.30 16.80 -4.43
N ALA A 182 -13.46 17.82 -4.36
CA ALA A 182 -12.15 17.83 -5.02
C ALA A 182 -11.03 17.79 -3.98
N HIS A 183 -10.05 16.92 -4.19
CA HIS A 183 -8.88 16.73 -3.33
C HIS A 183 -7.59 16.75 -4.18
N GLY A 184 -6.95 17.91 -4.23
CA GLY A 184 -5.81 18.11 -5.14
C GLY A 184 -6.23 17.88 -6.59
N PRO A 185 -5.58 16.96 -7.35
CA PRO A 185 -5.97 16.65 -8.72
C PRO A 185 -7.12 15.64 -8.86
N ALA A 186 -7.64 15.13 -7.74
CA ALA A 186 -8.68 14.09 -7.76
C ALA A 186 -10.08 14.70 -7.55
N LEU A 187 -11.04 14.21 -8.34
CA LEU A 187 -12.45 14.29 -7.99
C LEU A 187 -12.79 13.07 -7.12
N CYS A 188 -13.20 13.32 -5.89
CA CYS A 188 -13.52 12.32 -4.89
C CYS A 188 -15.04 12.12 -4.77
N PHE A 189 -15.47 10.87 -4.84
CA PHE A 189 -16.87 10.46 -4.76
C PHE A 189 -17.08 9.52 -3.60
N LYS A 190 -17.91 9.91 -2.62
CA LYS A 190 -18.35 9.00 -1.57
C LYS A 190 -19.58 8.23 -2.04
N ILE A 191 -19.51 6.93 -1.89
CA ILE A 191 -20.49 5.98 -2.39
C ILE A 191 -21.06 5.19 -1.22
N LYS A 192 -22.39 5.06 -1.21
CA LYS A 192 -23.12 4.22 -0.25
C LYS A 192 -23.75 3.04 -0.98
N SER A 193 -23.46 1.82 -0.52
CA SER A 193 -24.06 0.59 -1.05
C SER A 193 -25.45 0.33 -0.45
N GLU A 194 -26.43 0.07 -1.30
CA GLU A 194 -27.83 -0.25 -0.98
C GLU A 194 -28.18 -1.73 -1.24
N HIS A 195 -27.20 -2.58 -1.59
CA HIS A 195 -27.45 -3.97 -1.94
C HIS A 195 -28.09 -4.77 -0.78
N PRO A 196 -29.19 -5.52 -0.98
CA PRO A 196 -29.90 -6.23 0.10
C PRO A 196 -29.09 -7.36 0.76
N ALA A 197 -28.16 -8.01 0.05
CA ALA A 197 -27.18 -8.91 0.67
C ALA A 197 -26.13 -8.18 1.57
N VAL A 198 -26.04 -6.85 1.44
CA VAL A 198 -25.19 -5.95 2.24
C VAL A 198 -26.03 -5.24 3.33
N ALA A 199 -27.36 -5.39 3.34
CA ALA A 199 -28.23 -4.75 4.34
C ALA A 199 -27.96 -5.22 5.78
N ASN A 200 -27.43 -6.43 5.96
CA ASN A 200 -26.96 -6.95 7.25
C ASN A 200 -25.45 -6.77 7.47
N THR A 201 -24.75 -6.21 6.48
CA THR A 201 -23.32 -5.90 6.55
C THR A 201 -23.15 -4.50 7.13
N THR A 202 -22.40 -4.40 8.23
CA THR A 202 -21.91 -3.10 8.69
C THR A 202 -20.83 -2.63 7.72
N VAL A 203 -21.21 -1.82 6.73
CA VAL A 203 -20.24 -1.09 5.91
C VAL A 203 -19.54 -0.09 6.83
N ILE A 204 -18.34 -0.41 7.29
CA ILE A 204 -17.49 0.55 8.00
C ILE A 204 -16.86 1.47 6.96
N GLY A 205 -17.36 2.70 6.92
CA GLY A 205 -16.85 3.77 6.06
C GLY A 205 -17.52 3.77 4.67
N GLY A 206 -17.95 4.95 4.22
CA GLY A 206 -18.35 5.14 2.82
C GLY A 206 -17.19 4.77 1.90
N THR A 207 -17.48 4.16 0.76
CA THR A 207 -16.46 3.84 -0.24
C THR A 207 -16.11 5.12 -0.99
N GLU A 208 -14.83 5.48 -1.04
CA GLU A 208 -14.37 6.62 -1.83
C GLU A 208 -13.84 6.17 -3.20
N VAL A 209 -14.18 6.91 -4.24
CA VAL A 209 -13.59 6.76 -5.57
C VAL A 209 -12.93 8.09 -5.93
N ASP A 210 -11.63 8.05 -6.14
CA ASP A 210 -10.82 9.19 -6.55
C ASP A 210 -10.52 9.08 -8.04
N VAL A 211 -10.99 10.03 -8.83
CA VAL A 211 -10.73 10.10 -10.27
C VAL A 211 -9.78 11.25 -10.57
N VAL A 212 -8.60 10.94 -11.08
CA VAL A 212 -7.58 11.89 -11.50
C VAL A 212 -7.49 11.91 -13.02
N LEU A 213 -7.51 13.09 -13.62
CA LEU A 213 -7.28 13.23 -15.06
C LEU A 213 -5.81 13.07 -15.41
N ALA A 214 -5.54 12.57 -16.61
CA ALA A 214 -4.18 12.59 -17.12
C ALA A 214 -4.07 12.74 -18.64
N VAL A 215 -2.93 13.32 -19.05
CA VAL A 215 -2.45 13.31 -20.44
C VAL A 215 -1.36 12.25 -20.56
N ARG A 216 -1.39 11.45 -21.64
CA ARG A 216 -0.38 10.42 -21.89
C ARG A 216 0.92 11.06 -22.39
N MET A 217 2.07 10.59 -21.91
CA MET A 217 3.35 10.90 -22.53
C MET A 217 3.64 9.93 -23.68
N GLY A 218 4.15 10.46 -24.79
CA GLY A 218 4.59 9.68 -25.94
C GLY A 218 5.92 8.96 -25.75
N SER A 219 6.73 9.35 -24.77
CA SER A 219 8.02 8.71 -24.48
C SER A 219 8.42 8.88 -23.02
N TRP A 220 9.46 8.14 -22.59
CA TRP A 220 10.03 8.26 -21.24
C TRP A 220 10.54 9.69 -20.98
N PRO A 221 10.37 10.26 -19.78
CA PRO A 221 10.74 11.65 -19.49
C PRO A 221 12.24 11.82 -19.48
N GLN A 222 12.69 12.94 -20.02
CA GLN A 222 14.10 13.33 -19.88
C GLN A 222 14.53 13.42 -18.41
N ALA A 223 13.66 13.95 -17.53
CA ALA A 223 13.90 14.04 -16.09
C ALA A 223 14.14 12.68 -15.40
N ALA A 224 13.71 11.57 -16.00
CA ALA A 224 13.88 10.21 -15.46
C ALA A 224 14.85 9.35 -16.30
N ASN A 225 15.53 9.90 -17.30
CA ASN A 225 16.38 9.14 -18.23
C ASN A 225 17.48 8.34 -17.52
N ASN A 226 18.03 8.86 -16.43
CA ASN A 226 19.11 8.17 -15.72
C ASN A 226 18.64 7.01 -14.84
N TRP A 227 17.33 6.79 -14.70
CA TRP A 227 16.79 5.75 -13.81
C TRP A 227 17.21 4.34 -14.25
N HIS A 228 17.14 4.02 -15.54
CA HIS A 228 17.43 2.66 -16.02
C HIS A 228 18.92 2.29 -15.90
N VAL A 229 19.83 3.25 -16.08
CA VAL A 229 21.29 3.05 -15.98
C VAL A 229 21.86 3.22 -14.57
N ARG A 230 21.02 3.57 -13.57
CA ARG A 230 21.47 3.75 -12.19
C ARG A 230 22.07 2.45 -11.63
N HIS A 231 23.18 2.58 -10.91
CA HIS A 231 23.81 1.48 -10.18
C HIS A 231 22.89 0.96 -9.06
N ARG A 232 22.74 -0.36 -8.97
CA ARG A 232 21.90 -1.06 -7.98
C ARG A 232 22.72 -2.12 -7.29
N SER A 233 22.88 -1.99 -5.97
CA SER A 233 23.76 -2.87 -5.19
C SER A 233 23.31 -4.33 -5.19
N PHE A 234 22.00 -4.57 -5.29
CA PHE A 234 21.41 -5.92 -5.19
C PHE A 234 20.58 -6.33 -6.40
N ASN A 235 20.78 -5.68 -7.56
CA ASN A 235 20.18 -6.05 -8.85
C ASN A 235 18.63 -6.14 -8.88
N TRP A 236 17.93 -5.60 -7.88
CA TRP A 236 16.50 -5.31 -7.96
C TRP A 236 16.31 -3.87 -8.43
N PRO A 237 15.39 -3.59 -9.38
CA PRO A 237 14.68 -4.55 -10.23
C PRO A 237 15.59 -5.25 -11.25
N SER A 238 15.16 -6.42 -11.74
CA SER A 238 15.88 -7.14 -12.80
C SER A 238 15.96 -6.35 -14.11
N LYS A 239 16.95 -6.66 -14.96
CA LYS A 239 17.11 -6.00 -16.27
C LYS A 239 15.86 -6.11 -17.15
N ASP A 240 15.20 -7.27 -17.14
CA ASP A 240 13.96 -7.49 -17.91
C ASP A 240 12.83 -6.61 -17.40
N LEU A 241 12.72 -6.46 -16.08
CA LEU A 241 11.72 -5.57 -15.47
C LEU A 241 12.02 -4.10 -15.78
N ILE A 242 13.29 -3.68 -15.76
CA ILE A 242 13.71 -2.34 -16.19
C ILE A 242 13.30 -2.09 -17.64
N ASN A 243 13.60 -3.01 -18.56
CA ASN A 243 13.22 -2.89 -19.97
C ASN A 243 11.69 -2.79 -20.13
N LYS A 244 10.94 -3.63 -19.41
CA LYS A 244 9.47 -3.59 -19.40
C LYS A 244 8.94 -2.24 -18.88
N ILE A 245 9.56 -1.68 -17.85
CA ILE A 245 9.20 -0.37 -17.29
C ILE A 245 9.50 0.76 -18.30
N MET A 246 10.67 0.74 -18.93
CA MET A 246 11.05 1.76 -19.92
C MET A 246 10.12 1.78 -21.14
N CYS A 247 9.54 0.63 -21.51
CA CYS A 247 8.55 0.51 -22.57
C CYS A 247 7.10 0.81 -22.12
N SER A 248 6.86 1.04 -20.82
CA SER A 248 5.52 1.27 -20.29
C SER A 248 5.10 2.74 -20.42
N ALA A 249 3.80 2.97 -20.56
CA ALA A 249 3.26 4.32 -20.62
C ALA A 249 3.36 5.03 -19.26
N ILE A 250 3.63 6.32 -19.31
CA ILE A 250 3.55 7.23 -18.17
C ILE A 250 2.59 8.37 -18.51
N HIS A 251 2.21 9.11 -17.48
CA HIS A 251 1.16 10.11 -17.61
C HIS A 251 1.55 11.41 -16.93
N LEU A 252 0.82 12.47 -17.23
CA LEU A 252 0.92 13.78 -16.59
C LEU A 252 -0.43 14.09 -15.95
N VAL A 253 -0.43 14.42 -14.66
CA VAL A 253 -1.64 14.78 -13.90
C VAL A 253 -1.65 16.27 -13.57
N PRO A 254 -2.80 16.97 -13.63
CA PRO A 254 -2.87 18.43 -13.48
C PRO A 254 -2.77 18.84 -12.01
N VAL A 255 -1.54 18.85 -11.48
CA VAL A 255 -1.22 19.32 -10.13
C VAL A 255 0.15 19.99 -10.15
N GLY A 256 0.22 21.19 -9.58
CA GLY A 256 1.46 21.91 -9.40
C GLY A 256 2.14 21.69 -8.07
N HIS A 257 3.39 22.12 -8.01
CA HIS A 257 4.13 22.11 -6.77
C HIS A 257 3.66 23.26 -5.87
N SER A 258 3.51 23.04 -4.56
CA SER A 258 2.94 24.04 -3.66
C SER A 258 3.80 25.29 -3.46
N LYS A 259 5.08 25.22 -3.83
CA LYS A 259 6.02 26.36 -3.83
C LYS A 259 6.18 27.03 -5.19
N SER A 260 5.50 26.55 -6.23
CA SER A 260 5.63 27.12 -7.57
C SER A 260 4.73 28.34 -7.75
N ASP A 261 5.29 29.37 -8.41
CA ASP A 261 4.50 30.45 -8.95
C ASP A 261 3.65 29.94 -10.12
N ASN A 262 2.33 30.13 -10.04
CA ASN A 262 1.33 29.62 -10.99
C ASN A 262 1.21 28.09 -11.04
N SER A 263 1.22 27.45 -9.86
CA SER A 263 1.04 25.99 -9.68
C SER A 263 -0.23 25.42 -10.35
N GLU A 264 -1.26 26.24 -10.57
CA GLU A 264 -2.50 25.85 -11.26
C GLU A 264 -2.32 25.52 -12.75
N ASN A 265 -1.19 25.89 -13.35
CA ASN A 265 -0.85 25.58 -14.73
C ASN A 265 0.21 24.48 -14.88
N GLU A 266 0.62 23.87 -13.78
CA GLU A 266 1.62 22.83 -13.76
C GLU A 266 1.00 21.43 -13.80
N TRP A 267 1.78 20.50 -14.31
CA TRP A 267 1.48 19.10 -14.43
C TRP A 267 2.58 18.30 -13.75
N ARG A 268 2.24 17.21 -13.07
CA ARG A 268 3.20 16.31 -12.43
C ARG A 268 3.32 15.01 -13.19
N TYR A 269 4.53 14.50 -13.37
CA TYR A 269 4.73 13.14 -13.86
C TYR A 269 4.09 12.10 -12.93
N SER A 270 3.38 11.15 -13.52
CA SER A 270 2.74 10.03 -12.85
C SER A 270 3.25 8.72 -13.43
N PHE A 271 3.93 7.93 -12.60
CA PHE A 271 4.54 6.66 -12.95
C PHE A 271 3.67 5.46 -12.54
N THR A 272 2.34 5.61 -12.54
CA THR A 272 1.40 4.58 -12.05
C THR A 272 1.63 3.18 -12.62
N ILE A 273 1.90 3.04 -13.92
CA ILE A 273 2.18 1.73 -14.53
C ILE A 273 3.58 1.22 -14.12
N PRO A 274 4.67 2.00 -14.27
CA PRO A 274 5.98 1.63 -13.72
C PRO A 274 5.96 1.23 -12.23
N GLU A 275 5.32 2.01 -11.37
CA GLU A 275 5.20 1.74 -9.93
C GLU A 275 4.47 0.45 -9.66
N ARG A 276 3.38 0.19 -10.40
CA ARG A 276 2.65 -1.07 -10.31
C ARG A 276 3.54 -2.25 -10.69
N LEU A 277 4.32 -2.14 -11.77
CA LEU A 277 5.24 -3.20 -12.19
C LEU A 277 6.31 -3.50 -11.12
N LEU A 278 6.86 -2.45 -10.49
CA LEU A 278 7.78 -2.61 -9.36
C LEU A 278 7.10 -3.26 -8.16
N ALA A 279 5.94 -2.74 -7.75
CA ALA A 279 5.18 -3.25 -6.62
C ALA A 279 4.80 -4.73 -6.82
N GLN A 280 4.39 -5.12 -8.03
CA GLN A 280 4.03 -6.50 -8.37
C GLN A 280 5.24 -7.44 -8.44
N SER A 281 6.45 -6.90 -8.64
CA SER A 281 7.69 -7.69 -8.62
C SER A 281 8.18 -8.04 -7.21
N LEU A 282 7.66 -7.39 -6.17
CA LEU A 282 8.07 -7.66 -4.80
C LEU A 282 7.65 -9.06 -4.37
N SER A 283 8.56 -9.74 -3.66
CA SER A 283 8.32 -11.05 -3.06
C SER A 283 7.18 -10.99 -2.03
N VAL A 284 6.60 -12.14 -1.69
CA VAL A 284 5.54 -12.21 -0.68
C VAL A 284 6.03 -11.71 0.69
N PHE A 285 7.31 -11.92 1.02
CA PHE A 285 7.93 -11.45 2.26
C PHE A 285 8.10 -9.93 2.29
N GLN A 286 8.64 -9.35 1.22
CA GLN A 286 8.75 -7.89 1.04
C GLN A 286 7.38 -7.21 1.16
N ARG A 287 6.37 -7.81 0.51
CA ARG A 287 4.99 -7.32 0.55
C ARG A 287 4.39 -7.40 1.95
N ALA A 288 4.61 -8.50 2.67
CA ALA A 288 4.15 -8.64 4.05
C ALA A 288 4.78 -7.57 4.96
N CYS A 289 6.09 -7.33 4.82
CA CYS A 289 6.78 -6.27 5.56
C CYS A 289 6.21 -4.88 5.23
N TYR A 290 5.96 -4.60 3.95
CA TYR A 290 5.34 -3.34 3.54
C TYR A 290 3.95 -3.15 4.15
N VAL A 291 3.09 -4.18 4.09
CA VAL A 291 1.73 -4.11 4.62
C VAL A 291 1.74 -3.91 6.14
N MET A 292 2.61 -4.62 6.87
CA MET A 292 2.77 -4.42 8.32
C MET A 292 3.28 -3.01 8.65
N ALA A 293 4.29 -2.50 7.94
CA ALA A 293 4.76 -1.13 8.10
C ALA A 293 3.66 -0.10 7.80
N LYS A 294 2.82 -0.35 6.79
CA LYS A 294 1.66 0.47 6.46
C LYS A 294 0.61 0.46 7.58
N ILE A 295 0.35 -0.68 8.22
CA ILE A 295 -0.54 -0.77 9.39
C ILE A 295 0.02 0.08 10.53
N LEU A 296 1.30 -0.10 10.89
CA LEU A 296 1.95 0.68 11.94
C LEU A 296 1.94 2.18 11.65
N LEU A 297 2.19 2.57 10.39
CA LEU A 297 2.16 3.96 9.97
C LEU A 297 0.74 4.55 10.10
N LYS A 298 -0.30 3.84 9.64
CA LYS A 298 -1.69 4.27 9.82
C LYS A 298 -2.05 4.39 11.30
N ALA A 299 -1.60 3.46 12.12
CA ALA A 299 -1.81 3.48 13.57
C ALA A 299 -1.13 4.67 14.25
N ALA A 300 0.10 4.98 13.85
CA ALA A 300 0.88 6.06 14.41
C ALA A 300 0.25 7.44 14.19
N PHE A 301 -0.46 7.62 13.08
CA PHE A 301 -1.05 8.89 12.64
C PHE A 301 -2.58 8.85 12.54
N ALA A 302 -3.24 7.94 13.26
CA ALA A 302 -4.70 7.87 13.30
C ALA A 302 -5.30 9.17 13.84
N GLY A 303 -6.07 9.90 13.02
CA GLY A 303 -6.77 11.13 13.41
C GLY A 303 -6.12 12.44 12.95
N ASP A 304 -4.88 12.42 12.45
CA ASP A 304 -4.21 13.58 11.86
C ASP A 304 -4.23 13.52 10.33
N LYS A 305 -3.94 14.64 9.65
CA LYS A 305 -3.50 14.61 8.24
C LYS A 305 -2.14 13.89 8.19
N GLY A 306 -2.19 12.56 8.22
CA GLY A 306 -1.04 11.70 8.38
C GLY A 306 -0.08 11.76 7.20
N LEU A 307 1.06 11.10 7.37
CA LEU A 307 2.08 10.98 6.33
C LEU A 307 1.52 10.23 5.11
N SER A 308 1.72 10.77 3.90
CA SER A 308 1.31 10.11 2.67
C SER A 308 1.95 8.72 2.55
N LEU A 309 1.13 7.69 2.34
CA LEU A 309 1.58 6.31 2.10
C LEU A 309 2.48 6.18 0.86
N TYR A 310 2.43 7.18 -0.03
CA TYR A 310 3.34 7.28 -1.17
C TYR A 310 4.82 7.40 -0.75
N LEU A 311 5.10 8.06 0.39
CA LEU A 311 6.45 8.16 0.93
C LEU A 311 6.96 6.80 1.44
N LEU A 312 6.08 6.01 2.07
CA LEU A 312 6.41 4.64 2.50
C LEU A 312 6.69 3.75 1.28
N LYS A 313 5.86 3.82 0.24
CA LYS A 313 6.05 3.08 -1.03
C LYS A 313 7.39 3.40 -1.68
N THR A 314 7.73 4.68 -1.78
CA THR A 314 9.01 5.12 -2.35
C THR A 314 10.19 4.66 -1.51
N THR A 315 10.06 4.72 -0.18
CA THR A 315 11.09 4.19 0.74
C THR A 315 11.29 2.70 0.54
N MET A 316 10.22 1.93 0.33
CA MET A 316 10.30 0.50 0.05
C MET A 316 11.08 0.21 -1.23
N PHE A 317 10.83 0.95 -2.31
CA PHE A 317 11.56 0.77 -3.57
C PHE A 317 13.05 1.09 -3.42
N TRP A 318 13.40 2.18 -2.73
CA TRP A 318 14.80 2.47 -2.43
C TRP A 318 15.45 1.38 -1.59
N LEU A 319 14.77 0.92 -0.55
CA LEU A 319 15.27 -0.13 0.32
C LEU A 319 15.56 -1.41 -0.48
N CYS A 320 14.69 -1.82 -1.39
CA CYS A 320 14.90 -3.00 -2.24
C CYS A 320 16.12 -2.88 -3.17
N GLU A 321 16.55 -1.67 -3.58
CA GLU A 321 17.80 -1.50 -4.34
C GLU A 321 19.05 -1.58 -3.44
N GLU A 322 18.90 -1.27 -2.16
CA GLU A 322 19.99 -1.02 -1.21
C GLU A 322 20.32 -2.17 -0.27
N ILE A 323 19.44 -3.16 -0.11
CA ILE A 323 19.68 -4.34 0.74
C ILE A 323 19.51 -5.65 -0.03
N PRO A 324 20.17 -6.74 0.40
CA PRO A 324 20.01 -8.05 -0.23
C PRO A 324 18.54 -8.50 -0.26
N ASP A 325 18.21 -9.37 -1.21
CA ASP A 325 16.91 -10.05 -1.23
C ASP A 325 16.92 -11.27 -0.30
N ASP A 326 17.13 -11.00 0.98
CA ASP A 326 17.14 -12.01 2.04
C ASP A 326 15.90 -11.88 2.95
N TRP A 327 14.82 -11.33 2.41
CA TRP A 327 13.56 -11.12 3.12
C TRP A 327 12.91 -12.45 3.45
N THR A 328 12.79 -12.73 4.76
CA THR A 328 12.23 -13.97 5.28
C THR A 328 11.22 -13.67 6.38
N ASP A 329 10.34 -14.62 6.68
CA ASP A 329 9.28 -14.45 7.68
C ASP A 329 9.81 -14.43 9.12
N ASP A 330 10.88 -15.16 9.41
CA ASP A 330 11.62 -15.14 10.67
C ASP A 330 12.36 -13.81 10.92
N ARG A 331 12.46 -12.93 9.92
CA ARG A 331 13.06 -11.58 10.03
C ARG A 331 12.08 -10.45 9.71
N MET A 332 10.78 -10.72 9.73
CA MET A 332 9.75 -9.74 9.36
C MET A 332 9.80 -8.48 10.25
N GLY A 333 9.94 -8.63 11.56
CA GLY A 333 10.08 -7.54 12.53
C GLY A 333 11.25 -6.62 12.20
N TYR A 334 12.42 -7.21 11.95
CA TYR A 334 13.61 -6.48 11.54
C TYR A 334 13.36 -5.63 10.28
N PHE A 335 12.83 -6.24 9.21
CA PHE A 335 12.61 -5.54 7.94
C PHE A 335 11.51 -4.47 8.00
N VAL A 336 10.45 -4.72 8.77
CA VAL A 336 9.39 -3.73 9.04
C VAL A 336 9.98 -2.50 9.74
N LEU A 337 10.76 -2.72 10.81
CA LEU A 337 11.41 -1.64 11.54
C LEU A 337 12.44 -0.92 10.69
N MET A 338 13.22 -1.65 9.88
CA MET A 338 14.18 -1.06 8.95
C MET A 338 13.47 -0.13 7.97
N LEU A 339 12.35 -0.54 7.37
CA LEU A 339 11.59 0.30 6.45
C LEU A 339 11.09 1.59 7.10
N LEU A 340 10.50 1.51 8.30
CA LEU A 340 10.06 2.68 9.06
C LEU A 340 11.23 3.58 9.46
N TYR A 341 12.36 2.98 9.85
CA TYR A 341 13.57 3.70 10.23
C TYR A 341 14.19 4.44 9.04
N ARG A 342 14.26 3.82 7.85
CA ARG A 342 14.75 4.48 6.63
C ARG A 342 13.87 5.64 6.20
N LEU A 343 12.54 5.50 6.34
CA LEU A 343 11.61 6.60 6.13
C LEU A 343 11.90 7.72 7.13
N GLN A 344 12.00 7.41 8.43
CA GLN A 344 12.32 8.39 9.47
C GLN A 344 13.65 9.13 9.19
N CYS A 345 14.71 8.41 8.81
CA CYS A 345 15.99 9.03 8.47
C CYS A 345 15.89 10.01 7.30
N SER A 346 15.12 9.66 6.27
CA SER A 346 14.87 10.51 5.11
C SER A 346 14.13 11.79 5.53
N LEU A 347 13.09 11.66 6.36
CA LEU A 347 12.33 12.80 6.88
C LEU A 347 13.16 13.69 7.82
N ARG A 348 14.02 13.11 8.66
CA ARG A 348 14.94 13.85 9.54
C ARG A 348 15.94 14.69 8.74
N ARG A 349 16.40 14.16 7.60
CA ARG A 349 17.26 14.87 6.64
C ARG A 349 16.48 15.84 5.75
N GLN A 350 15.15 15.88 5.88
CA GLN A 350 14.23 16.64 5.03
C GLN A 350 14.42 16.32 3.54
N GLU A 351 14.82 15.08 3.24
CA GLU A 351 15.13 14.63 1.89
C GLU A 351 14.62 13.20 1.68
N LEU A 352 13.59 13.06 0.83
CA LEU A 352 13.17 11.77 0.29
C LEU A 352 13.00 11.90 -1.22
N ARG A 353 14.00 11.40 -1.95
CA ARG A 353 14.05 11.49 -3.42
C ARG A 353 12.98 10.62 -4.07
N HIS A 354 12.31 11.16 -5.08
CA HIS A 354 11.40 10.39 -5.92
C HIS A 354 12.15 9.25 -6.62
N TYR A 355 11.57 8.05 -6.67
CA TYR A 355 12.28 6.85 -7.12
C TYR A 355 12.78 6.94 -8.58
N PHE A 356 11.94 7.47 -9.47
CA PHE A 356 12.25 7.64 -10.91
C PHE A 356 12.94 8.96 -11.25
N ILE A 357 12.75 10.01 -10.44
CA ILE A 357 13.27 11.37 -10.69
C ILE A 357 14.02 11.81 -9.43
N PRO A 358 15.27 11.35 -9.19
CA PRO A 358 15.94 11.57 -7.92
C PRO A 358 16.17 13.05 -7.56
N ALA A 359 16.14 13.96 -8.54
CA ALA A 359 16.19 15.40 -8.31
C ALA A 359 14.92 15.96 -7.63
N ASN A 360 13.80 15.24 -7.67
CA ASN A 360 12.56 15.63 -7.01
C ASN A 360 12.58 15.16 -5.54
N ASN A 361 12.75 16.10 -4.61
CA ASN A 361 12.59 15.83 -3.18
C ASN A 361 11.10 15.91 -2.80
N MET A 362 10.51 14.77 -2.45
CA MET A 362 9.06 14.66 -2.25
C MET A 362 8.54 15.27 -0.94
N VAL A 363 9.42 15.78 -0.07
CA VAL A 363 9.03 16.31 1.25
C VAL A 363 9.47 17.75 1.46
N ASP A 364 10.04 18.39 0.46
CA ASP A 364 10.53 19.76 0.56
C ASP A 364 9.41 20.77 0.85
N HIS A 365 8.18 20.49 0.40
CA HIS A 365 6.98 21.28 0.64
C HIS A 365 6.43 21.19 2.07
N ILE A 366 6.89 20.23 2.85
CA ILE A 366 6.43 20.03 4.23
C ILE A 366 7.31 20.89 5.14
N SER A 367 6.70 21.65 6.06
CA SER A 367 7.48 22.51 6.94
C SER A 367 8.40 21.69 7.85
N PRO A 368 9.61 22.20 8.19
CA PRO A 368 10.54 21.50 9.07
C PRO A 368 9.92 21.10 10.42
N THR A 369 9.04 21.94 10.98
CA THR A 369 8.32 21.66 12.23
C THR A 369 7.39 20.45 12.11
N ILE A 370 6.62 20.36 11.01
CA ILE A 370 5.74 19.21 10.77
C ILE A 370 6.59 17.94 10.57
N LEU A 371 7.67 18.04 9.79
CA LEU A 371 8.60 16.92 9.60
C LEU A 371 9.20 16.43 10.93
N GLN A 372 9.60 17.35 11.79
CA GLN A 372 10.14 17.02 13.11
C GLN A 372 9.11 16.26 13.97
N ASN A 373 7.85 16.73 14.02
CA ASN A 373 6.77 16.05 14.74
C ASN A 373 6.54 14.63 14.21
N VAL A 374 6.56 14.46 12.88
CA VAL A 374 6.41 13.15 12.23
C VAL A 374 7.60 12.24 12.55
N VAL A 375 8.83 12.76 12.51
CA VAL A 375 10.07 12.03 12.85
C VAL A 375 10.04 11.54 14.28
N GLU A 376 9.61 12.38 15.22
CA GLU A 376 9.46 12.03 16.63
C GLU A 376 8.39 10.97 16.84
N ARG A 377 7.23 11.12 16.18
CA ARG A 377 6.16 10.13 16.26
C ARG A 377 6.59 8.77 15.69
N LEU A 378 7.31 8.77 14.57
CA LEU A 378 7.93 7.55 14.02
C LEU A 378 8.96 6.96 14.97
N ALA A 379 9.71 7.78 15.73
CA ALA A 379 10.68 7.29 16.70
C ALA A 379 9.99 6.49 17.81
N VAL A 380 8.87 7.01 18.32
CA VAL A 380 8.06 6.31 19.32
C VAL A 380 7.48 5.02 18.73
N CYS A 381 7.00 5.05 17.48
CA CYS A 381 6.50 3.86 16.79
C CYS A 381 7.58 2.78 16.59
N ILE A 382 8.79 3.17 16.16
CA ILE A 382 9.90 2.23 15.95
C ILE A 382 10.36 1.59 17.27
N LYS A 383 10.40 2.38 18.36
CA LYS A 383 10.80 1.88 19.69
C LYS A 383 9.76 0.97 20.36
N GLY A 384 8.49 1.10 20.00
CA GLY A 384 7.39 0.38 20.65
C GLY A 384 6.24 0.09 19.69
N PRO A 385 6.46 -0.64 18.58
CA PRO A 385 5.49 -0.80 17.50
C PRO A 385 4.23 -1.54 17.94
N LEU A 386 4.34 -2.43 18.94
CA LEU A 386 3.22 -3.21 19.45
C LEU A 386 2.09 -2.35 20.02
N THR A 387 2.42 -1.24 20.68
CA THR A 387 1.39 -0.33 21.22
C THR A 387 0.52 0.24 20.10
N PHE A 388 1.14 0.63 18.99
CA PHE A 388 0.45 1.14 17.81
C PHE A 388 -0.35 0.05 17.11
N LEU A 389 0.28 -1.11 16.92
CA LEU A 389 -0.36 -2.26 16.28
C LEU A 389 -1.63 -2.69 17.02
N PHE A 390 -1.56 -2.81 18.35
CA PHE A 390 -2.71 -3.23 19.14
C PHE A 390 -3.79 -2.15 19.20
N SER A 391 -3.42 -0.87 19.30
CA SER A 391 -4.39 0.22 19.19
C SER A 391 -5.12 0.20 17.84
N PHE A 392 -4.40 -0.08 16.75
CA PHE A 392 -5.00 -0.25 15.43
C PHE A 392 -5.95 -1.43 15.39
N ILE A 393 -5.54 -2.59 15.90
CA ILE A 393 -6.38 -3.80 15.94
C ILE A 393 -7.65 -3.55 16.78
N GLU A 394 -7.54 -2.92 17.95
CA GLU A 394 -8.69 -2.59 18.80
C GLU A 394 -9.68 -1.63 18.12
N GLY A 395 -9.15 -0.66 17.36
CA GLY A 395 -9.97 0.29 16.60
C GLY A 395 -10.65 -0.30 15.36
N HIS A 396 -10.15 -1.43 14.83
CA HIS A 396 -10.60 -1.99 13.56
C HIS A 396 -11.15 -3.43 13.75
N LYS A 397 -12.42 -3.52 14.18
CA LYS A 397 -13.19 -4.76 14.46
C LYS A 397 -13.28 -5.80 13.31
N TYR A 398 -12.76 -5.48 12.12
CA TYR A 398 -12.86 -6.27 10.88
C TYR A 398 -11.50 -6.71 10.34
N PHE A 399 -10.42 -6.40 11.04
CA PHE A 399 -9.13 -7.06 10.82
C PHE A 399 -9.28 -8.51 11.31
N GLY A 400 -9.36 -9.46 10.38
CA GLY A 400 -9.32 -10.91 10.63
C GLY A 400 -8.63 -11.54 9.40
N PHE A 401 -8.36 -12.84 9.28
CA PHE A 401 -8.73 -14.00 10.05
C PHE A 401 -7.66 -14.37 11.10
N TYR A 402 -8.06 -15.22 12.04
CA TYR A 402 -7.24 -16.06 12.93
C TYR A 402 -6.86 -15.52 14.29
N VAL A 403 -6.92 -14.22 14.51
CA VAL A 403 -6.83 -13.73 15.89
C VAL A 403 -7.59 -12.41 15.95
N HIS A 404 -8.76 -12.45 16.56
CA HIS A 404 -9.08 -11.41 17.52
C HIS A 404 -8.42 -11.96 18.77
N PRO A 405 -7.14 -11.69 19.08
CA PRO A 405 -6.65 -12.09 20.39
C PRO A 405 -7.57 -11.35 21.32
N SER A 406 -8.23 -12.12 22.18
CA SER A 406 -8.96 -11.53 23.28
C SER A 406 -8.01 -10.52 23.94
N LYS A 407 -8.54 -9.42 24.49
CA LYS A 407 -7.71 -8.48 25.27
C LYS A 407 -6.86 -9.22 26.31
N GLU A 408 -7.35 -10.37 26.79
CA GLU A 408 -6.67 -11.30 27.68
C GLU A 408 -5.34 -11.86 27.16
N ILE A 409 -5.16 -11.92 25.84
CA ILE A 409 -3.95 -12.41 25.18
C ILE A 409 -2.93 -11.30 24.93
N PHE A 410 -3.39 -10.13 24.46
CA PHE A 410 -2.50 -9.03 24.13
C PHE A 410 -2.15 -8.15 25.32
N ASN A 411 -3.04 -8.01 26.32
CA ASN A 411 -2.77 -7.20 27.51
C ASN A 411 -1.48 -7.61 28.23
N PRO A 412 -1.17 -8.92 28.43
CA PRO A 412 0.11 -9.32 29.00
C PRO A 412 1.30 -8.88 28.15
N LEU A 413 1.25 -9.00 26.82
CA LEU A 413 2.31 -8.55 25.92
C LEU A 413 2.46 -7.02 25.88
N ILE A 414 1.34 -6.29 26.01
CA ILE A 414 1.30 -4.83 26.12
C ILE A 414 1.93 -4.39 27.44
N GLU A 415 1.57 -5.02 28.56
CA GLU A 415 2.14 -4.74 29.88
C GLU A 415 3.65 -5.01 29.91
N LEU A 416 4.10 -6.09 29.26
CA LEU A 416 5.51 -6.41 29.06
C LEU A 416 6.25 -5.37 28.22
N SER A 417 5.64 -4.86 27.14
CA SER A 417 6.26 -3.80 26.33
C SER A 417 6.41 -2.46 27.07
N LYS A 418 5.66 -2.28 28.17
CA LYS A 418 5.66 -1.08 29.01
C LYS A 418 6.63 -1.17 30.19
N SER A 419 7.06 -2.37 30.61
CA SER A 419 8.02 -2.52 31.70
C SER A 419 9.45 -2.23 31.22
N GLN A 420 10.01 -1.08 31.61
CA GLN A 420 11.34 -0.62 31.18
C GLN A 420 12.51 -0.98 32.12
N SER A 421 12.33 -1.87 33.11
CA SER A 421 13.37 -2.12 34.12
C SER A 421 13.46 -3.60 34.50
N ASP A 422 14.65 -4.18 34.32
CA ASP A 422 15.11 -5.51 34.73
C ASP A 422 14.20 -6.70 34.39
N LYS A 423 14.59 -7.44 33.34
CA LYS A 423 13.98 -8.72 32.94
C LYS A 423 14.17 -9.77 34.04
N SER A 424 13.23 -9.85 34.98
CA SER A 424 13.22 -10.85 36.05
C SER A 424 12.66 -12.19 35.55
N LEU A 425 12.91 -13.27 36.30
CA LEU A 425 12.38 -14.62 36.01
C LEU A 425 10.84 -14.64 35.86
N LYS A 426 10.12 -13.72 36.54
CA LYS A 426 8.67 -13.57 36.46
C LYS A 426 8.20 -13.02 35.11
N ASP A 427 8.94 -12.10 34.51
CA ASP A 427 8.59 -11.52 33.21
C ASP A 427 8.72 -12.57 32.11
N THR A 428 9.73 -13.45 32.19
CA THR A 428 9.84 -14.60 31.28
C THR A 428 8.72 -15.62 31.45
N GLN A 429 8.28 -15.89 32.68
CA GLN A 429 7.15 -16.80 32.92
C GLN A 429 5.83 -16.22 32.39
N MET A 430 5.65 -14.90 32.48
CA MET A 430 4.50 -14.20 31.93
C MET A 430 4.51 -14.16 30.40
N ILE A 431 5.68 -13.89 29.79
CA ILE A 431 5.91 -14.01 28.33
C ILE A 431 5.53 -15.42 27.84
N ASN A 432 6.04 -16.46 28.51
CA ASN A 432 5.76 -17.85 28.14
C ASN A 432 4.29 -18.22 28.32
N SER A 433 3.60 -17.68 29.32
CA SER A 433 2.16 -17.88 29.52
C SER A 433 1.33 -17.19 28.44
N ALA A 434 1.69 -15.97 28.05
CA ALA A 434 1.02 -15.19 27.00
C ALA A 434 1.22 -15.84 25.61
N ILE A 435 2.44 -16.28 25.29
CA ILE A 435 2.75 -17.02 24.07
C ILE A 435 1.97 -18.36 24.04
N ARG A 436 1.88 -19.08 25.16
CA ARG A 436 1.07 -20.32 25.25
C ARG A 436 -0.41 -20.08 24.99
N LYS A 437 -0.99 -18.99 25.54
CA LYS A 437 -2.39 -18.61 25.28
C LYS A 437 -2.60 -18.20 23.83
N LEU A 438 -1.67 -17.42 23.24
CA LEU A 438 -1.66 -17.06 21.81
C LEU A 438 -1.71 -18.29 20.91
N LEU A 439 -0.80 -19.24 21.18
CA LEU A 439 -0.70 -20.47 20.40
C LEU A 439 -1.98 -21.30 20.50
N TRP A 440 -2.56 -21.40 21.70
CA TRP A 440 -3.78 -22.18 21.91
C TRP A 440 -5.02 -21.58 21.24
N GLU A 441 -5.24 -20.26 21.37
CA GLU A 441 -6.33 -19.58 20.66
C GLU A 441 -6.15 -19.67 19.13
N PHE A 442 -4.92 -19.49 18.62
CA PHE A 442 -4.62 -19.64 17.20
C PHE A 442 -4.93 -21.05 16.69
N VAL A 443 -4.47 -22.10 17.38
CA VAL A 443 -4.74 -23.50 17.01
C VAL A 443 -6.24 -23.80 17.03
N SER A 444 -6.99 -23.27 18.01
CA SER A 444 -8.43 -23.43 18.14
C SER A 444 -9.22 -22.75 17.00
N LEU A 445 -8.87 -21.49 16.69
CA LEU A 445 -9.52 -20.70 15.63
C LEU A 445 -9.21 -21.27 14.24
N TYR A 446 -7.96 -21.66 13.99
CA TYR A 446 -7.53 -22.27 12.73
C TYR A 446 -8.19 -23.64 12.49
N SER A 447 -8.27 -24.48 13.54
CA SER A 447 -8.95 -25.78 13.45
C SER A 447 -10.46 -25.64 13.21
N SER A 448 -11.09 -24.60 13.77
CA SER A 448 -12.50 -24.27 13.52
C SER A 448 -12.75 -23.71 12.11
N TRP A 449 -11.75 -23.11 11.48
CA TRP A 449 -11.81 -22.65 10.09
C TRP A 449 -11.68 -23.81 9.10
N LEU A 450 -10.73 -24.74 9.34
CA LEU A 450 -10.54 -25.94 8.52
C LEU A 450 -11.83 -26.77 8.44
N LYS A 451 -12.50 -26.95 9.59
CA LYS A 451 -13.79 -27.66 9.67
C LYS A 451 -14.92 -26.98 8.87
N ARG A 452 -14.82 -25.67 8.62
CA ARG A 452 -15.86 -24.86 7.95
C ARG A 452 -15.61 -24.65 6.46
N ASN A 453 -14.35 -24.67 6.01
CA ASN A 453 -13.97 -24.28 4.65
C ASN A 453 -13.30 -25.40 3.84
N ILE A 454 -13.10 -26.58 4.43
CA ILE A 454 -12.72 -27.79 3.71
C ILE A 454 -14.00 -28.61 3.46
N ALA A 455 -14.43 -28.66 2.20
CA ALA A 455 -15.48 -29.56 1.72
C ALA A 455 -15.03 -31.05 1.86
N PRO A 456 -15.95 -32.05 1.75
CA PRO A 456 -15.71 -33.42 2.17
C PRO A 456 -14.50 -34.08 1.45
N PRO A 457 -13.96 -35.18 2.02
CA PRO A 457 -12.69 -35.78 1.59
C PRO A 457 -12.73 -36.18 0.10
N GLY A 458 -12.07 -35.39 -0.73
CA GLY A 458 -12.02 -35.60 -2.18
C GLY A 458 -11.16 -34.58 -2.93
N ASP A 459 -11.11 -33.32 -2.46
CA ASP A 459 -10.33 -32.29 -3.15
C ASP A 459 -8.88 -32.19 -2.67
N VAL A 460 -7.97 -32.21 -3.65
CA VAL A 460 -6.50 -32.26 -3.57
C VAL A 460 -5.87 -31.02 -2.89
N ILE A 461 -6.68 -30.07 -2.42
CA ILE A 461 -6.27 -28.80 -1.79
C ILE A 461 -5.96 -28.95 -0.29
N THR A 462 -6.24 -30.11 0.32
CA THR A 462 -6.10 -30.33 1.78
C THR A 462 -4.68 -30.54 2.29
N ARG A 463 -3.78 -31.17 1.51
CA ARG A 463 -2.40 -31.47 1.93
C ARG A 463 -1.48 -30.26 2.07
N PRO A 464 -1.48 -29.26 1.17
CA PRO A 464 -0.57 -28.11 1.27
C PRO A 464 -0.79 -27.25 2.52
N PHE A 465 -2.02 -27.15 3.02
CA PHE A 465 -2.37 -26.29 4.15
C PHE A 465 -2.13 -26.95 5.52
N ALA A 466 -2.33 -28.26 5.65
CA ALA A 466 -1.94 -29.01 6.85
C ALA A 466 -0.40 -29.08 7.00
N GLU A 467 0.31 -29.26 5.89
CA GLU A 467 1.77 -29.14 5.81
C GLU A 467 2.25 -27.74 6.24
N LEU A 468 1.54 -26.68 5.83
CA LEU A 468 1.84 -25.31 6.24
C LEU A 468 1.55 -25.05 7.73
N LYS A 469 0.43 -25.57 8.26
CA LYS A 469 0.10 -25.58 9.70
C LYS A 469 1.23 -26.24 10.51
N PHE A 470 1.69 -27.40 10.06
CA PHE A 470 2.77 -28.16 10.68
C PHE A 470 4.10 -27.41 10.62
N ARG A 471 4.48 -26.87 9.45
CA ARG A 471 5.72 -26.09 9.27
C ARG A 471 5.73 -24.77 10.04
N LEU A 472 4.59 -24.08 10.15
CA LEU A 472 4.47 -22.84 10.92
C LEU A 472 4.64 -23.14 12.43
N LEU A 473 3.90 -24.13 12.95
CA LEU A 473 4.00 -24.54 14.36
C LEU A 473 5.38 -25.12 14.70
N LEU A 474 6.01 -25.88 13.79
CA LEU A 474 7.39 -26.34 13.95
C LEU A 474 8.40 -25.21 13.87
N GLY A 475 8.21 -24.24 12.98
CA GLY A 475 9.05 -23.04 12.91
C GLY A 475 8.99 -22.29 14.22
N ILE A 476 7.80 -21.99 14.70
CA ILE A 476 7.59 -21.33 16.00
C ILE A 476 8.17 -22.15 17.15
N ALA A 477 7.97 -23.47 17.18
CA ALA A 477 8.54 -24.33 18.21
C ALA A 477 10.07 -24.38 18.17
N LYS A 478 10.67 -24.30 16.98
CA LYS A 478 12.13 -24.20 16.76
C LYS A 478 12.68 -22.83 17.15
N ASP A 479 11.97 -21.75 16.82
CA ASP A 479 12.33 -20.39 17.17
C ASP A 479 12.25 -20.20 18.69
N ILE A 480 11.25 -20.78 19.34
CA ILE A 480 11.12 -20.86 20.81
C ILE A 480 12.20 -21.77 21.41
N GLN A 481 12.63 -22.83 20.73
CA GLN A 481 13.74 -23.70 21.15
C GLN A 481 15.08 -22.98 21.25
N ASN A 482 15.30 -21.97 20.40
CA ASN A 482 16.54 -21.19 20.38
C ASN A 482 16.58 -20.11 21.48
N ILE A 483 15.47 -19.86 22.19
CA ILE A 483 15.42 -19.00 23.37
C ILE A 483 15.84 -19.83 24.58
N ASP A 484 17.05 -19.60 25.08
CA ASP A 484 17.73 -20.41 26.11
C ASP A 484 16.96 -20.54 27.45
N LYS A 485 15.97 -21.45 27.55
CA LYS A 485 15.37 -21.98 28.79
C LYS A 485 14.86 -23.43 28.60
N ALA A 486 15.76 -24.39 28.84
CA ALA A 486 15.60 -25.83 28.62
C ALA A 486 14.34 -26.54 29.21
N ASN A 487 13.68 -25.99 30.23
CA ASN A 487 12.49 -26.63 30.84
C ASN A 487 11.13 -26.18 30.24
N THR A 488 11.09 -25.05 29.54
CA THR A 488 9.82 -24.48 29.03
C THR A 488 9.51 -24.96 27.62
N ILE A 489 10.57 -25.13 26.84
CA ILE A 489 10.61 -25.67 25.48
C ILE A 489 10.04 -27.08 25.42
N ASP A 490 10.44 -27.96 26.35
CA ASP A 490 10.01 -29.35 26.40
C ASP A 490 8.49 -29.47 26.62
N ILE A 491 7.91 -28.55 27.40
CA ILE A 491 6.46 -28.48 27.64
C ILE A 491 5.71 -27.97 26.41
N ILE A 492 6.26 -27.00 25.67
CA ILE A 492 5.65 -26.44 24.45
C ILE A 492 5.68 -27.49 23.33
N VAL A 493 6.82 -28.16 23.14
CA VAL A 493 6.97 -29.25 22.16
C VAL A 493 6.05 -30.41 22.51
N LYS A 494 5.93 -30.81 23.77
CA LYS A 494 5.00 -31.88 24.20
C LYS A 494 3.52 -31.51 24.03
N SER A 495 3.14 -30.25 24.27
CA SER A 495 1.76 -29.79 24.05
C SER A 495 1.41 -29.72 22.56
N ILE A 496 2.32 -29.21 21.72
CA ILE A 496 2.13 -29.18 20.26
C ILE A 496 2.09 -30.62 19.71
N ALA A 497 2.99 -31.51 20.15
CA ALA A 497 2.99 -32.91 19.74
C ALA A 497 1.68 -33.63 20.12
N LYS A 498 1.15 -33.37 21.32
CA LYS A 498 -0.12 -33.94 21.78
C LYS A 498 -1.33 -33.41 20.99
N GLU A 499 -1.32 -32.15 20.57
CA GLU A 499 -2.35 -31.58 19.69
C GLU A 499 -2.29 -32.14 18.26
N ILE A 500 -1.08 -32.45 17.77
CA ILE A 500 -0.86 -33.12 16.48
C ILE A 500 -1.37 -34.56 16.54
N GLU A 501 -1.02 -35.32 17.58
CA GLU A 501 -1.50 -36.71 17.78
C GLU A 501 -3.02 -36.81 17.93
N THR A 502 -3.69 -35.78 18.45
CA THR A 502 -5.15 -35.78 18.63
C THR A 502 -5.94 -35.38 17.38
N HIS A 503 -5.29 -34.84 16.34
CA HIS A 503 -5.97 -34.33 15.15
C HIS A 503 -5.66 -35.06 13.83
N ASN A 504 -4.99 -36.22 13.89
CA ASN A 504 -4.65 -37.13 12.78
C ASN A 504 -4.10 -36.46 11.50
#